data_AF-A0A522TVD4-F1
#
_entry.id   AF-A0A522TVD4-F1
#
_cell.length_a   1.000
_cell.length_b   1.000
_cell.length_c   1.000
_cell.angle_alpha   90.00
_cell.angle_beta   90.00
_cell.angle_gamma   90.00
#
_symmetry.space_group_name_H-M   'P 1'
#
loop_
_entity.id
_entity.type
_entity.pdbx_description
1 polymer ?
#
loop_
_entity_poly.entity_id
_entity_poly.type
_entity_poly.pdbx_seq_one_letter_code
_entity_poly.pdbx_strand_id
1 'polypeptide(L)'
;AGASLLDEAGLEVTISVPQGEEMTKKTLNARLGILGGISILGTTGIVKPYSTAAYRASVVQGVQVAGTLGHGVVVLTTGGRTEKFVMEEMPHLPEPAFVQMGDFLRYAMGAAVKAGLKQVVIGGMVGKLTKIAQGETITHAGRAEVDTGLLAELAASVGAPPEVCEAIRDHETARYASERMDALGLGAAFHTALAQRVIQTLRTRYPDQFELKVLVCDFDGRKIAEAP
;
A
#
# COMPACT_ATOMS: atom_id res chain seq x y z
N ALA A 1 31.70 2.02 46.43
CA ALA A 1 32.26 3.38 46.60
C ALA A 1 31.32 4.50 46.11
N GLY A 2 30.45 4.28 45.10
CA GLY A 2 29.57 5.35 44.58
C GLY A 2 28.21 5.54 45.29
N ALA A 3 27.77 4.60 46.14
CA ALA A 3 26.41 4.64 46.71
C ALA A 3 26.22 5.79 47.70
N SER A 4 27.19 6.08 48.57
CA SER A 4 27.12 7.16 49.56
C SER A 4 27.17 8.57 48.95
N LEU A 5 27.61 8.71 47.70
CA LEU A 5 27.60 9.99 46.97
C LEU A 5 26.20 10.37 46.49
N LEU A 6 25.30 9.39 46.33
CA LEU A 6 23.91 9.62 45.93
C LEU A 6 23.03 10.10 47.10
N ASP A 7 23.52 9.98 48.34
CA ASP A 7 22.84 10.48 49.53
C ASP A 7 22.93 12.03 49.61
N GLU A 8 23.88 12.65 48.92
CA GLU A 8 24.16 14.10 48.97
C GLU A 8 24.01 14.81 47.61
N ALA A 9 24.04 14.10 46.48
CA ALA A 9 23.94 14.67 45.14
C ALA A 9 23.16 13.79 44.14
N GLY A 10 22.45 14.43 43.21
CA GLY A 10 21.74 13.76 42.11
C GLY A 10 22.62 13.49 40.89
N LEU A 11 22.12 12.67 39.95
CA LEU A 11 22.75 12.40 38.66
C LEU A 11 21.92 12.99 37.51
N GLU A 12 22.59 13.68 36.59
CA GLU A 12 22.05 14.01 35.28
C GLU A 12 22.63 13.05 34.24
N VAL A 13 21.76 12.44 33.42
CA VAL A 13 22.16 11.43 32.43
C VAL A 13 21.66 11.84 31.05
N THR A 14 22.59 11.96 30.11
CA THR A 14 22.27 12.15 28.68
C THR A 14 22.34 10.81 27.96
N ILE A 15 21.22 10.39 27.40
CA ILE A 15 21.15 9.21 26.53
C ILE A 15 21.36 9.69 25.09
N SER A 16 22.37 9.17 24.42
CA SER A 16 22.65 9.44 23.02
C SER A 16 22.70 8.15 22.21
N VAL A 17 22.38 8.25 20.93
CA VAL A 17 22.57 7.16 19.98
C VAL A 17 23.70 7.58 19.04
N PRO A 18 24.94 7.08 19.25
CA PRO A 18 26.01 7.29 18.30
C PRO A 18 25.55 6.89 16.90
N GLN A 19 25.85 7.71 15.89
CA GLN A 19 25.44 7.50 14.50
C GLN A 19 23.91 7.50 14.26
N GLY A 20 23.11 8.03 15.20
CA GLY A 20 21.65 8.11 15.06
C GLY A 20 21.18 8.84 13.80
N GLU A 21 21.89 9.91 13.41
CA GLU A 21 21.64 10.66 12.17
C GLU A 21 21.88 9.84 10.90
N GLU A 22 22.88 8.95 10.89
CA GLU A 22 23.12 8.08 9.73
C GLU A 22 22.13 6.91 9.70
N MET A 23 21.83 6.33 10.86
CA MET A 23 20.87 5.24 10.98
C MET A 23 19.46 5.67 10.56
N THR A 24 19.03 6.90 10.90
CA THR A 24 17.67 7.34 10.60
C THR A 24 17.39 7.44 9.09
N LYS A 25 18.42 7.66 8.26
CA LYS A 25 18.28 7.64 6.78
C LYS A 25 17.80 6.31 6.23
N LYS A 26 17.98 5.21 6.98
CA LYS A 26 17.52 3.86 6.63
C LYS A 26 16.17 3.50 7.25
N THR A 27 15.49 4.46 7.87
CA THR A 27 14.20 4.28 8.54
C THR A 27 13.11 5.09 7.86
N LEU A 28 11.85 4.88 8.26
CA LEU A 28 10.71 5.68 7.79
C LEU A 28 10.53 6.99 8.57
N ASN A 29 11.44 7.32 9.50
CA ASN A 29 11.31 8.45 10.42
C ASN A 29 11.17 9.81 9.72
N ALA A 30 11.92 10.03 8.64
CA ALA A 30 11.83 11.28 7.88
C ALA A 30 10.41 11.52 7.35
N ARG A 31 9.71 10.45 6.92
CA ARG A 31 8.31 10.52 6.48
C ARG A 31 7.36 10.90 7.61
N LEU A 32 7.72 10.60 8.85
CA LEU A 32 6.97 10.94 10.06
C LEU A 32 7.34 12.33 10.61
N GLY A 33 8.22 13.08 9.93
CA GLY A 33 8.71 14.39 10.38
C GLY A 33 9.81 14.34 11.44
N ILE A 34 10.39 13.16 11.69
CA ILE A 34 11.48 12.98 12.66
C ILE A 34 12.80 13.12 11.91
N LEU A 35 13.51 14.23 12.17
CA LEU A 35 14.76 14.61 11.51
C LEU A 35 15.91 14.67 12.53
N GLY A 36 17.15 14.50 12.07
CA GLY A 36 18.34 14.68 12.91
C GLY A 36 18.61 13.56 13.93
N GLY A 37 17.93 12.41 13.82
CA GLY A 37 18.20 11.29 14.72
C GLY A 37 17.20 10.14 14.60
N ILE A 38 17.51 9.03 15.27
CA ILE A 38 16.61 7.88 15.35
C ILE A 38 15.63 8.03 16.51
N SER A 39 14.45 7.43 16.38
CA SER A 39 13.46 7.41 17.46
C SER A 39 13.85 6.37 18.52
N ILE A 40 13.92 6.80 19.78
CA ILE A 40 14.02 5.89 20.93
C ILE A 40 12.59 5.61 21.40
N LEU A 41 12.06 4.44 21.03
CA LEU A 41 10.67 4.05 21.25
C LEU A 41 10.60 2.70 21.94
N GLY A 42 9.65 2.54 22.85
CA GLY A 42 9.38 1.26 23.52
C GLY A 42 8.68 1.47 24.85
N THR A 43 7.40 1.13 24.92
CA THR A 43 6.62 1.25 26.17
C THR A 43 6.82 0.05 27.10
N THR A 44 7.25 -1.09 26.56
CA THR A 44 7.41 -2.35 27.32
C THR A 44 8.86 -2.83 27.42
N GLY A 45 9.79 -2.20 26.70
CA GLY A 45 11.19 -2.65 26.63
C GLY A 45 11.43 -3.96 25.86
N ILE A 46 10.39 -4.58 25.27
CA ILE A 46 10.51 -5.83 24.51
C ILE A 46 10.49 -5.56 23.00
N VAL A 47 11.57 -5.90 22.31
CA VAL A 47 11.63 -5.86 20.83
C VAL A 47 10.91 -7.08 20.27
N LYS A 48 9.74 -6.86 19.66
CA LYS A 48 9.10 -7.88 18.83
C LYS A 48 9.63 -7.71 17.40
N PRO A 49 10.19 -8.76 16.76
CA PRO A 49 10.51 -8.74 15.33
C PRO A 49 9.28 -8.30 14.54
N TYR A 50 9.47 -7.66 13.39
CA TYR A 50 8.44 -7.00 12.59
C TYR A 50 7.19 -7.87 12.41
N SER A 51 6.27 -7.76 13.37
CA SER A 51 5.07 -8.60 13.39
C SER A 51 4.06 -8.01 12.42
N THR A 52 3.16 -8.84 11.91
CA THR A 52 1.97 -8.43 11.15
C THR A 52 1.23 -7.27 11.85
N ALA A 53 1.21 -7.26 13.18
CA ALA A 53 0.61 -6.20 13.98
C ALA A 53 1.40 -4.87 13.95
N ALA A 54 2.73 -4.93 13.99
CA ALA A 54 3.60 -3.76 13.92
C ALA A 54 3.56 -3.10 12.54
N TYR A 55 3.58 -3.88 11.46
CA TYR A 55 3.45 -3.33 10.11
C TYR A 55 2.06 -2.74 9.87
N ARG A 56 1.00 -3.40 10.34
CA ARG A 56 -0.34 -2.81 10.30
C ARG A 56 -0.40 -1.45 11.03
N ALA A 57 0.26 -1.34 12.19
CA ALA A 57 0.31 -0.08 12.93
C ALA A 57 1.05 1.01 12.15
N SER A 58 2.16 0.68 11.47
CA SER A 58 2.88 1.63 10.64
C SER A 58 2.07 2.08 9.42
N VAL A 59 1.28 1.21 8.81
CA VAL A 59 0.33 1.58 7.74
C VAL A 59 -0.69 2.59 8.23
N VAL A 60 -1.33 2.35 9.38
CA VAL A 60 -2.30 3.28 9.97
C VAL A 60 -1.65 4.64 10.28
N GLN A 61 -0.46 4.62 10.87
CA GLN A 61 0.29 5.83 11.19
C GLN A 61 0.68 6.61 9.94
N GLY A 62 1.13 5.94 8.88
CA GLY A 62 1.45 6.57 7.60
C GLY A 62 0.24 7.29 7.00
N VAL A 63 -0.95 6.67 7.02
CA VAL A 63 -2.19 7.30 6.54
C VAL A 63 -2.58 8.50 7.41
N GLN A 64 -2.39 8.43 8.72
CA GLN A 64 -2.64 9.58 9.61
C GLN A 64 -1.72 10.75 9.30
N VAL A 65 -0.44 10.50 9.02
CA VAL A 65 0.49 11.54 8.57
C VAL A 65 0.08 12.10 7.20
N ALA A 66 -0.30 11.26 6.24
CA ALA A 66 -0.84 11.75 4.97
C ALA A 66 -2.06 12.66 5.17
N GLY A 67 -2.92 12.35 6.15
CA GLY A 67 -4.08 13.16 6.54
C GLY A 67 -3.75 14.55 7.09
N THR A 68 -2.55 14.79 7.61
CA THR A 68 -2.15 16.13 8.08
C THR A 68 -1.60 17.01 6.95
N LEU A 69 -1.41 16.45 5.75
CA LEU A 69 -0.93 17.19 4.58
C LEU A 69 -2.07 18.02 3.97
N GLY A 70 -1.76 19.22 3.48
CA GLY A 70 -2.74 20.15 2.90
C GLY A 70 -3.46 19.68 1.62
N HIS A 71 -3.00 18.60 0.99
CA HIS A 71 -3.52 18.08 -0.27
C HIS A 71 -4.78 17.23 -0.09
N GLY A 72 -4.98 16.60 1.09
CA GLY A 72 -6.10 15.71 1.34
C GLY A 72 -6.06 14.40 0.53
N VAL A 73 -4.88 13.99 0.04
CA VAL A 73 -4.66 12.78 -0.77
C VAL A 73 -3.77 11.79 -0.02
N VAL A 74 -4.12 10.51 -0.08
CA VAL A 74 -3.20 9.41 0.28
C VAL A 74 -3.04 8.45 -0.88
N VAL A 75 -1.80 8.04 -1.12
CA VAL A 75 -1.44 7.01 -2.10
C VAL A 75 -1.13 5.71 -1.36
N LEU A 76 -1.92 4.68 -1.62
CA LEU A 76 -1.78 3.36 -1.04
C LEU A 76 -1.17 2.40 -2.05
N THR A 77 0.02 1.90 -1.77
CA THR A 77 0.74 1.02 -2.70
C THR A 77 0.92 -0.38 -2.12
N THR A 78 0.96 -1.37 -3.01
CA THR A 78 1.09 -2.79 -2.61
C THR A 78 2.51 -3.21 -2.24
N GLY A 79 3.50 -2.33 -2.44
CA GLY A 79 4.90 -2.53 -2.08
C GLY A 79 5.81 -1.50 -2.76
N GLY A 80 7.12 -1.59 -2.51
CA GLY A 80 8.09 -0.57 -2.95
C GLY A 80 8.16 -0.35 -4.46
N ARG A 81 7.96 -1.39 -5.28
CA ARG A 81 7.93 -1.24 -6.74
C ARG A 81 6.75 -0.38 -7.20
N THR A 82 5.55 -0.67 -6.68
CA THR A 82 4.36 0.13 -6.96
C THR A 82 4.46 1.54 -6.37
N GLU A 83 5.11 1.70 -5.21
CA GLU A 83 5.35 3.03 -4.64
C GLU A 83 6.22 3.88 -5.57
N LYS A 84 7.39 3.36 -5.98
CA LYS A 84 8.29 4.07 -6.87
C LYS A 84 7.58 4.50 -8.17
N PHE A 85 6.85 3.56 -8.79
CA PHE A 85 6.04 3.82 -9.97
C PHE A 85 5.04 4.96 -9.76
N VAL A 86 4.22 4.93 -8.69
CA VAL A 86 3.20 5.97 -8.50
C VAL A 86 3.84 7.31 -8.10
N MET A 87 4.98 7.31 -7.43
CA MET A 87 5.75 8.55 -7.16
C MET A 87 6.22 9.21 -8.47
N GLU A 88 6.63 8.42 -9.46
CA GLU A 88 7.01 8.92 -10.80
C GLU A 88 5.78 9.49 -11.55
N GLU A 89 4.61 8.88 -11.41
CA GLU A 89 3.35 9.36 -12.02
C GLU A 89 2.73 10.55 -11.30
N MET A 90 3.03 10.73 -10.01
CA MET A 90 2.47 11.80 -9.16
C MET A 90 3.56 12.60 -8.45
N PRO A 91 4.51 13.23 -9.18
CA PRO A 91 5.66 13.91 -8.59
C PRO A 91 5.31 15.19 -7.83
N HIS A 92 4.07 15.67 -7.97
CA HIS A 92 3.54 16.83 -7.26
C HIS A 92 3.12 16.51 -5.81
N LEU A 93 2.99 15.22 -5.45
CA LEU A 93 2.69 14.81 -4.08
C LEU A 93 3.98 14.63 -3.27
N PRO A 94 4.01 15.05 -2.00
CA PRO A 94 5.17 14.85 -1.15
C PRO A 94 5.28 13.39 -0.71
N GLU A 95 6.49 12.92 -0.40
CA GLU A 95 6.75 11.53 0.00
C GLU A 95 5.85 10.99 1.14
N PRO A 96 5.50 11.77 2.19
CA PRO A 96 4.60 11.29 3.24
C PRO A 96 3.16 10.98 2.77
N ALA A 97 2.76 11.39 1.57
CA ALA A 97 1.49 11.00 0.98
C ALA A 97 1.48 9.53 0.52
N PHE A 98 2.65 8.90 0.38
CA PHE A 98 2.80 7.54 -0.13
C PHE A 98 3.01 6.54 1.01
N VAL A 99 2.06 5.59 1.11
CA VAL A 99 2.02 4.57 2.15
C VAL A 99 2.00 3.19 1.51
N GLN A 100 3.05 2.40 1.76
CA GLN A 100 3.07 0.98 1.40
C GLN A 100 2.11 0.23 2.32
N MET A 101 0.88 0.03 1.89
CA MET A 101 -0.11 -0.74 2.65
C MET A 101 0.15 -2.24 2.62
N GLY A 102 0.89 -2.72 1.62
CA GLY A 102 1.12 -4.15 1.41
C GLY A 102 -0.21 -4.90 1.32
N ASP A 103 -0.52 -5.68 2.35
CA ASP A 103 -1.76 -6.46 2.46
C ASP A 103 -2.87 -5.82 3.28
N PHE A 104 -2.66 -4.64 3.88
CA PHE A 104 -3.51 -4.11 4.95
C PHE A 104 -4.55 -3.09 4.46
N LEU A 105 -5.15 -3.33 3.29
CA LEU A 105 -6.14 -2.44 2.68
C LEU A 105 -7.24 -1.99 3.65
N ARG A 106 -7.88 -2.93 4.38
CA ARG A 106 -8.93 -2.58 5.36
C ARG A 106 -8.50 -1.50 6.34
N TYR A 107 -7.27 -1.60 6.84
CA TYR A 107 -6.75 -0.73 7.87
C TYR A 107 -6.33 0.61 7.30
N ALA A 108 -5.73 0.61 6.10
CA ALA A 108 -5.39 1.83 5.38
C ALA A 108 -6.65 2.64 5.03
N MET A 109 -7.66 2.00 4.42
CA MET A 109 -8.93 2.65 4.06
C MET A 109 -9.67 3.17 5.31
N GLY A 110 -9.74 2.38 6.37
CA GLY A 110 -10.37 2.80 7.63
C GLY A 110 -9.64 3.97 8.31
N ALA A 111 -8.32 4.03 8.21
CA ALA A 111 -7.55 5.18 8.65
C ALA A 111 -7.80 6.41 7.76
N ALA A 112 -7.96 6.22 6.44
CA ALA A 112 -8.22 7.31 5.51
C ALA A 112 -9.56 8.00 5.78
N VAL A 113 -10.61 7.21 6.04
CA VAL A 113 -11.92 7.72 6.49
C VAL A 113 -11.77 8.54 7.76
N LYS A 114 -11.10 8.00 8.79
CA LYS A 114 -10.93 8.68 10.08
C LYS A 114 -10.12 9.97 9.97
N ALA A 115 -9.18 10.03 9.02
CA ALA A 115 -8.37 11.20 8.75
C ALA A 115 -9.09 12.26 7.90
N GLY A 116 -10.29 11.98 7.39
CA GLY A 116 -11.03 12.92 6.54
C GLY A 116 -10.36 13.21 5.19
N LEU A 117 -9.59 12.24 4.67
CA LEU A 117 -8.94 12.35 3.37
C LEU A 117 -9.98 12.40 2.25
N LYS A 118 -9.75 13.28 1.26
CA LYS A 118 -10.69 13.55 0.16
C LYS A 118 -10.48 12.60 -1.02
N GLN A 119 -9.26 12.11 -1.20
CA GLN A 119 -8.91 11.22 -2.30
C GLN A 119 -7.99 10.10 -1.83
N VAL A 120 -8.27 8.89 -2.29
CA VAL A 120 -7.42 7.71 -2.13
C VAL A 120 -6.97 7.23 -3.50
N VAL A 121 -5.67 7.17 -3.70
CA VAL A 121 -5.05 6.62 -4.90
C VAL A 121 -4.49 5.24 -4.57
N ILE A 122 -4.79 4.22 -5.37
CA ILE A 122 -4.27 2.86 -5.18
C ILE A 122 -3.30 2.53 -6.32
N GLY A 123 -2.05 2.23 -5.96
CA GLY A 123 -1.02 1.73 -6.88
C GLY A 123 -0.83 0.23 -6.73
N GLY A 124 -1.15 -0.55 -7.77
CA GLY A 124 -1.13 -2.00 -7.69
C GLY A 124 -0.73 -2.71 -8.98
N MET A 125 -0.43 -3.99 -8.82
CA MET A 125 -0.26 -4.94 -9.94
C MET A 125 -1.45 -5.89 -9.98
N VAL A 126 -1.64 -6.54 -11.13
CA VAL A 126 -2.79 -7.40 -11.45
C VAL A 126 -3.21 -8.31 -10.28
N GLY A 127 -2.30 -9.07 -9.67
CA GLY A 127 -2.68 -10.03 -8.62
C GLY A 127 -3.26 -9.41 -7.35
N LYS A 128 -2.70 -8.29 -6.87
CA LYS A 128 -3.24 -7.60 -5.69
C LYS A 128 -4.54 -6.88 -6.04
N LEU A 129 -4.60 -6.25 -7.21
CA LEU A 129 -5.81 -5.57 -7.67
C LEU A 129 -6.97 -6.54 -7.88
N THR A 130 -6.74 -7.75 -8.42
CA THR A 130 -7.78 -8.80 -8.51
C THR A 130 -8.36 -9.16 -7.15
N LYS A 131 -7.50 -9.30 -6.13
CA LYS A 131 -7.97 -9.56 -4.77
C LYS A 131 -8.85 -8.43 -4.23
N ILE A 132 -8.48 -7.19 -4.48
CA ILE A 132 -9.31 -6.05 -4.08
C ILE A 132 -10.63 -6.05 -4.87
N ALA A 133 -10.57 -6.34 -6.17
CA ALA A 133 -11.73 -6.39 -7.07
C ALA A 133 -12.74 -7.46 -6.65
N GLN A 134 -12.31 -8.63 -6.17
CA GLN A 134 -13.20 -9.69 -5.65
C GLN A 134 -13.70 -9.42 -4.20
N GLY A 135 -13.35 -8.28 -3.60
CA GLY A 135 -13.85 -7.86 -2.29
C GLY A 135 -12.96 -8.20 -1.09
N GLU A 136 -11.76 -8.74 -1.33
CA GLU A 136 -10.81 -9.02 -0.26
C GLU A 136 -10.26 -7.74 0.33
N THR A 137 -10.25 -7.69 1.66
CA THR A 137 -9.75 -6.53 2.41
C THR A 137 -8.40 -6.78 3.08
N ILE A 138 -7.88 -8.00 2.92
CA ILE A 138 -6.50 -8.39 3.23
C ILE A 138 -5.97 -9.19 2.04
N THR A 139 -5.01 -8.65 1.29
CA THR A 139 -4.60 -9.19 -0.02
C THR A 139 -3.49 -10.25 0.03
N HIS A 140 -3.27 -10.86 1.20
CA HIS A 140 -2.19 -11.85 1.40
C HIS A 140 -2.44 -13.12 0.55
N ALA A 141 -1.38 -13.71 0.02
CA ALA A 141 -1.44 -14.89 -0.87
C ALA A 141 -2.21 -16.06 -0.25
N GLY A 142 -1.90 -16.42 1.00
CA GLY A 142 -2.52 -17.56 1.69
C GLY A 142 -3.89 -17.31 2.36
N ARG A 143 -4.56 -16.17 2.11
CA ARG A 143 -5.89 -15.90 2.70
C ARG A 143 -7.03 -16.21 1.73
N ALA A 144 -6.85 -15.86 0.47
CA ALA A 144 -7.79 -16.12 -0.61
C ALA A 144 -7.00 -16.25 -1.90
N GLU A 145 -7.32 -17.24 -2.71
CA GLU A 145 -6.77 -17.38 -4.05
C GLU A 145 -7.30 -16.27 -4.97
N VAL A 146 -6.60 -16.04 -6.06
CA VAL A 146 -7.05 -15.10 -7.08
C VAL A 146 -8.32 -15.67 -7.72
N ASP A 147 -9.39 -14.89 -7.76
CA ASP A 147 -10.59 -15.27 -8.52
C ASP A 147 -10.30 -15.17 -10.02
N THR A 148 -10.01 -16.31 -10.65
CA THR A 148 -9.73 -16.40 -12.08
C THR A 148 -11.00 -16.38 -12.93
N GLY A 149 -12.16 -16.70 -12.34
CA GLY A 149 -13.46 -16.50 -12.95
C GLY A 149 -13.72 -15.01 -13.21
N LEU A 150 -13.47 -14.17 -12.20
CA LEU A 150 -13.52 -12.71 -12.33
C LEU A 150 -12.59 -12.20 -13.44
N LEU A 151 -11.36 -12.73 -13.54
CA LEU A 151 -10.43 -12.32 -14.59
C LEU A 151 -10.90 -12.73 -15.98
N ALA A 152 -11.47 -13.93 -16.12
CA ALA A 152 -12.07 -14.39 -17.37
C ALA A 152 -13.27 -13.53 -17.79
N GLU A 153 -14.12 -13.11 -16.86
CA GLU A 153 -15.22 -12.17 -17.13
C GLU A 153 -14.72 -10.82 -17.60
N LEU A 154 -13.68 -10.28 -16.95
CA LEU A 154 -13.06 -9.02 -17.36
C LEU A 154 -12.43 -9.15 -18.76
N ALA A 155 -11.74 -10.26 -19.03
CA ALA A 155 -11.19 -10.55 -20.35
C ALA A 155 -12.27 -10.60 -21.44
N ALA A 156 -13.36 -11.31 -21.18
CA ALA A 156 -14.50 -11.39 -22.10
C ALA A 156 -15.11 -10.00 -22.36
N SER A 157 -15.24 -9.16 -21.33
CA SER A 157 -15.83 -7.82 -21.46
C SER A 157 -15.02 -6.86 -22.34
N VAL A 158 -13.72 -7.13 -22.54
CA VAL A 158 -12.85 -6.36 -23.44
C VAL A 158 -12.61 -7.07 -24.79
N GLY A 159 -13.38 -8.12 -25.09
CA GLY A 159 -13.37 -8.80 -26.39
C GLY A 159 -12.35 -9.93 -26.53
N ALA A 160 -11.85 -10.51 -25.43
CA ALA A 160 -11.04 -11.71 -25.51
C ALA A 160 -11.85 -12.89 -26.09
N PRO A 161 -11.24 -13.75 -26.94
CA PRO A 161 -11.89 -14.95 -27.46
C PRO A 161 -12.33 -15.92 -26.34
N PRO A 162 -13.42 -16.68 -26.52
CA PRO A 162 -13.91 -17.63 -25.53
C PRO A 162 -12.84 -18.63 -25.04
N GLU A 163 -12.01 -19.13 -25.95
CA GLU A 163 -10.93 -20.07 -25.63
C GLU A 163 -9.86 -19.46 -24.70
N VAL A 164 -9.61 -18.15 -24.81
CA VAL A 164 -8.68 -17.45 -23.91
C VAL A 164 -9.35 -17.21 -22.56
N CYS A 165 -10.64 -16.91 -22.54
CA CYS A 165 -11.39 -16.74 -21.30
C CYS A 165 -11.46 -18.07 -20.50
N GLU A 166 -11.67 -19.20 -21.17
CA GLU A 166 -11.62 -20.53 -20.56
C GLU A 166 -10.23 -20.85 -20.01
N ALA A 167 -9.18 -20.62 -20.82
CA ALA A 167 -7.81 -20.83 -20.36
C ALA A 167 -7.44 -19.97 -19.13
N ILE A 168 -7.94 -18.73 -19.06
CA ILE A 168 -7.75 -17.86 -17.88
C ILE A 168 -8.47 -18.43 -16.66
N ARG A 169 -9.72 -18.90 -16.84
CA ARG A 169 -10.54 -19.46 -15.76
C ARG A 169 -9.91 -20.70 -15.14
N ASP A 170 -9.33 -21.57 -15.97
CA ASP A 170 -8.75 -22.85 -15.56
C ASP A 170 -7.32 -22.72 -15.00
N HIS A 171 -6.74 -21.51 -15.00
CA HIS A 171 -5.42 -21.25 -14.44
C HIS A 171 -5.51 -20.71 -13.01
N GLU A 172 -4.40 -20.78 -12.26
CA GLU A 172 -4.33 -20.35 -10.86
C GLU A 172 -3.87 -18.89 -10.65
N THR A 173 -3.38 -18.18 -11.67
CA THR A 173 -2.66 -16.91 -11.45
C THR A 173 -3.20 -15.72 -12.24
N ALA A 174 -3.27 -14.56 -11.58
CA ALA A 174 -3.57 -13.29 -12.23
C ALA A 174 -2.52 -12.88 -13.27
N ARG A 175 -1.26 -13.33 -13.08
CA ARG A 175 -0.17 -13.08 -14.01
C ARG A 175 -0.42 -13.74 -15.36
N TYR A 176 -0.90 -14.98 -15.35
CA TYR A 176 -1.27 -15.67 -16.58
C TYR A 176 -2.33 -14.89 -17.36
N ALA A 177 -3.38 -14.41 -16.69
CA ALA A 177 -4.39 -13.57 -17.33
C ALA A 177 -3.77 -12.32 -17.98
N SER A 178 -2.92 -11.59 -17.27
CA SER A 178 -2.19 -10.44 -17.82
C SER A 178 -1.42 -10.82 -19.10
N GLU A 179 -0.59 -11.87 -19.03
CA GLU A 179 0.25 -12.29 -20.16
C GLU A 179 -0.58 -12.72 -21.38
N ARG A 180 -1.72 -13.39 -21.17
CA ARG A 180 -2.66 -13.76 -22.25
C ARG A 180 -3.30 -12.53 -22.89
N MET A 181 -3.70 -11.56 -22.09
CA MET A 181 -4.31 -10.32 -22.58
C MET A 181 -3.30 -9.44 -23.30
N ASP A 182 -2.06 -9.39 -22.83
CA ASP A 182 -0.95 -8.69 -23.49
C ASP A 182 -0.65 -9.31 -24.86
N ALA A 183 -0.63 -10.65 -24.96
CA ALA A 183 -0.40 -11.36 -26.22
C ALA A 183 -1.50 -11.10 -27.28
N LEU A 184 -2.71 -10.71 -26.85
CA LEU A 184 -3.81 -10.31 -27.73
C LEU A 184 -3.83 -8.80 -28.05
N GLY A 185 -2.92 -8.01 -27.49
CA GLY A 185 -2.98 -6.53 -27.58
C GLY A 185 -4.11 -5.90 -26.76
N LEU A 186 -4.74 -6.65 -25.86
CA LEU A 186 -5.85 -6.23 -25.01
C LEU A 186 -5.42 -5.87 -23.58
N GLY A 187 -4.12 -5.92 -23.28
CA GLY A 187 -3.56 -5.69 -21.94
C GLY A 187 -4.04 -4.40 -21.26
N ALA A 188 -3.94 -3.26 -21.95
CA ALA A 188 -4.36 -1.97 -21.39
C ALA A 188 -5.87 -1.91 -21.09
N ALA A 189 -6.70 -2.44 -22.00
CA ALA A 189 -8.15 -2.49 -21.81
C ALA A 189 -8.52 -3.40 -20.63
N PHE A 190 -7.92 -4.58 -20.54
CA PHE A 190 -8.11 -5.52 -19.45
C PHE A 190 -7.74 -4.92 -18.08
N HIS A 191 -6.57 -4.29 -17.97
CA HIS A 191 -6.14 -3.67 -16.71
C HIS A 191 -6.98 -2.44 -16.35
N THR A 192 -7.49 -1.70 -17.33
CA THR A 192 -8.45 -0.61 -17.09
C THR A 192 -9.77 -1.16 -16.54
N ALA A 193 -10.30 -2.23 -17.12
CA ALA A 193 -11.52 -2.88 -16.64
C ALA A 193 -11.33 -3.43 -15.21
N LEU A 194 -10.16 -4.02 -14.91
CA LEU A 194 -9.80 -4.45 -13.56
C LEU A 194 -9.75 -3.28 -12.57
N ALA A 195 -9.11 -2.17 -12.94
CA ALA A 195 -9.03 -0.96 -12.13
C ALA A 195 -10.43 -0.38 -11.83
N GLN A 196 -11.32 -0.35 -12.82
CA GLN A 196 -12.71 0.05 -12.65
C GLN A 196 -13.47 -0.90 -11.70
N ARG A 197 -13.26 -2.22 -11.82
CA ARG A 197 -13.86 -3.19 -10.90
C ARG A 197 -13.39 -2.98 -9.46
N VAL A 198 -12.11 -2.67 -9.24
CA VAL A 198 -11.59 -2.30 -7.91
C VAL A 198 -12.35 -1.10 -7.34
N ILE A 199 -12.53 -0.04 -8.13
CA ILE A 199 -13.25 1.16 -7.71
C ILE A 199 -14.70 0.83 -7.36
N GLN A 200 -15.40 0.05 -8.20
CA GLN A 200 -16.78 -0.38 -7.93
C GLN A 200 -16.88 -1.14 -6.60
N THR A 201 -16.00 -2.11 -6.38
CA THR A 201 -15.98 -2.92 -5.15
C THR A 201 -15.72 -2.05 -3.91
N LEU A 202 -14.82 -1.08 -4.00
CA LEU A 202 -14.52 -0.17 -2.89
C LEU A 202 -15.64 0.84 -2.62
N ARG A 203 -16.30 1.35 -3.66
CA ARG A 203 -17.46 2.26 -3.52
C ARG A 203 -18.61 1.59 -2.78
N THR A 204 -18.87 0.31 -3.02
CA THR A 204 -19.88 -0.46 -2.26
C THR A 204 -19.56 -0.51 -0.77
N ARG A 205 -18.28 -0.51 -0.39
CA ARG A 205 -17.83 -0.62 1.00
C ARG A 205 -17.66 0.73 1.70
N TYR A 206 -17.30 1.77 0.95
CA TYR A 206 -17.02 3.12 1.44
C TYR A 206 -17.79 4.15 0.60
N PRO A 207 -19.15 4.14 0.67
CA PRO A 207 -19.96 5.05 -0.13
C PRO A 207 -19.69 6.50 0.27
N ASP A 208 -19.45 7.36 -0.73
CA ASP A 208 -19.30 8.81 -0.62
C ASP A 208 -18.23 9.31 0.37
N GLN A 209 -17.21 8.48 0.67
CA GLN A 209 -16.15 8.85 1.62
C GLN A 209 -14.99 9.63 0.96
N PHE A 210 -14.61 9.27 -0.26
CA PHE A 210 -13.47 9.84 -0.97
C PHE A 210 -13.57 9.57 -2.47
N GLU A 211 -12.87 10.38 -3.27
CA GLU A 211 -12.55 10.06 -4.66
C GLU A 211 -11.55 8.90 -4.70
N LEU A 212 -11.71 8.00 -5.69
CA LEU A 212 -10.86 6.83 -5.86
C LEU A 212 -10.15 6.91 -7.19
N LYS A 213 -8.83 6.79 -7.20
CA LYS A 213 -8.05 6.55 -8.42
C LYS A 213 -7.27 5.26 -8.29
N VAL A 214 -7.20 4.46 -9.34
CA VAL A 214 -6.38 3.24 -9.39
C VAL A 214 -5.35 3.39 -10.50
N LEU A 215 -4.07 3.22 -10.19
CA LEU A 215 -2.98 3.12 -11.17
C LEU A 215 -2.45 1.69 -11.19
N VAL A 216 -2.23 1.19 -12.40
CA VAL A 216 -1.80 -0.18 -12.66
C VAL A 216 -0.45 -0.16 -13.35
N CYS A 217 0.51 -0.92 -12.81
CA CYS A 217 1.80 -1.15 -13.45
C CYS A 217 2.07 -2.64 -13.68
N ASP A 218 3.00 -2.92 -14.59
CA ASP A 218 3.54 -4.24 -14.85
C ASP A 218 4.52 -4.69 -13.75
N PHE A 219 5.10 -5.87 -13.93
CA PHE A 219 6.10 -6.41 -13.01
C PHE A 219 7.44 -5.64 -13.06
N ASP A 220 7.71 -4.85 -14.08
CA ASP A 220 8.88 -3.98 -14.17
C ASP A 220 8.62 -2.59 -13.54
N GLY A 221 7.38 -2.30 -13.15
CA GLY A 221 6.96 -1.01 -12.60
C GLY A 221 6.60 0.02 -13.68
N ARG A 222 6.37 -0.39 -14.92
CA ARG A 222 5.93 0.50 -16.00
C ARG A 222 4.41 0.62 -15.99
N LYS A 223 3.89 1.81 -16.27
CA LYS A 223 2.45 2.07 -16.36
C LYS A 223 1.80 1.17 -17.42
N ILE A 224 0.69 0.53 -17.06
CA ILE A 224 -0.18 -0.18 -18.01
C ILE A 224 -1.49 0.60 -18.20
N ALA A 225 -2.15 0.99 -17.10
CA ALA A 225 -3.48 1.55 -17.13
C ALA A 225 -3.76 2.45 -15.91
N GLU A 226 -4.84 3.24 -15.98
CA GLU A 226 -5.40 3.94 -14.83
C GLU A 226 -6.93 4.06 -14.94
N ALA A 227 -7.61 4.20 -13.79
CA ALA A 227 -9.04 4.47 -13.72
C ALA A 227 -9.35 5.53 -12.63
N PRO A 228 -10.19 6.54 -12.90
CA PRO A 228 -10.69 7.52 -11.93
C PRO A 228 -12.03 7.15 -11.28
#